data_AF-A0A3M2E8Z2-F1
#
_entry.id   AF-A0A3M2E8Z2-F1
#
_cell.length_a   1.000
_cell.length_b   1.000
_cell.length_c   1.000
_cell.angle_alpha   90.00
_cell.angle_beta   90.00
_cell.angle_gamma   90.00
#
_symmetry.space_group_name_H-M   'P 1'
#
loop_
_entity.id
_entity.type
_entity.pdbx_description
1 polymer ?
#
loop_
_entity_poly.entity_id
_entity_poly.type
_entity_poly.pdbx_seq_one_letter_code
_entity_poly.pdbx_strand_id
1 'polypeptide(L)'
;MPDPSPTLHMLCGKIAAGKSTVAASLASAPGTVLITEDDWLNALFADELHTLPDYVRCASRLRRIMAPHVVAVLNAGVSVVLDFPANTVEQRAWMRGILDQTTASHQLHLLEPPDEVCLVRLRARNRKGGHPFAVTEDQFRQISSHFIPPTLEEDFNVIRHDDGG
;
A
#
# COMPACT_ATOMS: atom_id res chain seq x y z
N MET A 1 3.86 1.65 -31.96
CA MET A 1 4.35 2.44 -30.80
C MET A 1 4.95 1.43 -29.83
N PRO A 2 6.07 1.71 -29.16
CA PRO A 2 6.49 0.85 -28.06
C PRO A 2 5.36 0.81 -27.03
N ASP A 3 5.12 -0.36 -26.44
CA ASP A 3 4.18 -0.45 -25.32
C ASP A 3 4.65 0.49 -24.21
N PRO A 4 3.72 1.19 -23.53
CA PRO A 4 4.07 2.07 -22.43
C PRO A 4 4.84 1.27 -21.36
N SER A 5 5.90 1.88 -20.80
CA SER A 5 6.69 1.25 -19.75
C SER A 5 5.77 0.82 -18.59
N PRO A 6 5.87 -0.43 -18.10
CA PRO A 6 5.08 -0.87 -16.96
C PRO A 6 5.34 0.03 -15.76
N THR A 7 4.31 0.26 -14.94
CA THR A 7 4.40 1.14 -13.77
C THR A 7 4.17 0.37 -12.49
N LEU A 8 5.04 0.59 -11.51
CA LEU A 8 4.77 0.22 -10.12
C LEU A 8 4.03 1.37 -9.43
N HIS A 9 2.77 1.13 -9.08
CA HIS A 9 1.95 2.02 -8.29
C HIS A 9 2.03 1.62 -6.81
N MET A 10 2.43 2.57 -5.95
CA MET A 10 2.57 2.38 -4.51
C MET A 10 1.64 3.34 -3.78
N LEU A 11 1.14 2.95 -2.61
CA LEU A 11 0.11 3.71 -1.89
C LEU A 11 0.61 4.17 -0.52
N CYS A 12 0.64 5.49 -0.30
CA CYS A 12 1.05 6.12 0.94
C CYS A 12 -0.14 6.86 1.55
N GLY A 13 -0.47 6.54 2.79
CA GLY A 13 -1.57 7.18 3.49
C GLY A 13 -2.01 6.42 4.73
N LYS A 14 -2.58 7.14 5.69
CA LYS A 14 -3.07 6.57 6.95
C LYS A 14 -4.18 5.53 6.75
N ILE A 15 -4.54 4.80 7.80
CA ILE A 15 -5.66 3.85 7.77
C ILE A 15 -6.92 4.59 7.35
N ALA A 16 -7.76 3.97 6.51
CA ALA A 16 -8.98 4.59 5.99
C ALA A 16 -8.77 5.88 5.17
N ALA A 17 -7.56 6.16 4.69
CA ALA A 17 -7.27 7.30 3.82
C ALA A 17 -7.88 7.19 2.41
N GLY A 18 -8.38 6.01 2.01
CA GLY A 18 -8.94 5.75 0.67
C GLY A 18 -8.01 4.99 -0.28
N LYS A 19 -6.88 4.48 0.22
CA LYS A 19 -5.86 3.75 -0.57
C LYS A 19 -6.46 2.64 -1.45
N SER A 20 -7.26 1.75 -0.88
CA SER A 20 -7.82 0.62 -1.63
C SER A 20 -8.80 1.06 -2.74
N THR A 21 -9.45 2.22 -2.62
CA THR A 21 -10.28 2.78 -3.70
C THR A 21 -9.40 3.23 -4.87
N VAL A 22 -8.30 3.94 -4.57
CA VAL A 22 -7.30 4.32 -5.59
C VAL A 22 -6.65 3.07 -6.20
N ALA A 23 -6.34 2.07 -5.38
CA ALA A 23 -5.76 0.80 -5.81
C ALA A 23 -6.66 0.09 -6.85
N ALA A 24 -7.94 -0.05 -6.54
CA ALA A 24 -8.92 -0.67 -7.42
C ALA A 24 -9.10 0.11 -8.73
N SER A 25 -9.11 1.44 -8.66
CA SER A 25 -9.17 2.30 -9.84
C SER A 25 -7.96 2.08 -10.76
N LEU A 26 -6.74 2.12 -10.21
CA LEU A 26 -5.51 1.90 -10.97
C LEU A 26 -5.44 0.49 -11.58
N ALA A 27 -5.90 -0.52 -10.84
CA ALA A 27 -5.90 -1.91 -11.29
C ALA A 27 -6.90 -2.20 -12.42
N SER A 28 -7.84 -1.29 -12.70
CA SER A 28 -8.76 -1.44 -13.83
C SER A 28 -8.11 -1.19 -15.20
N ALA A 29 -6.90 -0.61 -15.21
CA ALA A 29 -6.15 -0.38 -16.43
C ALA A 29 -5.69 -1.70 -17.07
N PRO A 30 -5.73 -1.84 -18.41
CA PRO A 30 -5.22 -3.02 -19.10
C PRO A 30 -3.75 -3.31 -18.76
N GLY A 31 -3.39 -4.59 -18.64
CA GLY A 31 -2.02 -4.98 -18.32
C GLY A 31 -1.56 -4.60 -16.92
N THR A 32 -2.51 -4.45 -15.97
CA THR A 32 -2.22 -4.11 -14.58
C THR A 32 -2.73 -5.20 -13.64
N VAL A 33 -1.93 -5.56 -12.64
CA VAL A 33 -2.33 -6.49 -11.57
C VAL A 33 -2.32 -5.80 -10.21
N LEU A 34 -3.34 -6.09 -9.39
CA LEU A 34 -3.40 -5.65 -8.00
C LEU A 34 -2.84 -6.74 -7.09
N ILE A 35 -1.94 -6.36 -6.19
CA ILE A 35 -1.41 -7.22 -5.14
C ILE A 35 -1.70 -6.55 -3.79
N THR A 36 -2.63 -7.12 -3.03
CA THR A 36 -3.09 -6.58 -1.74
C THR A 36 -2.38 -7.24 -0.56
N GLU A 37 -1.74 -6.49 0.34
CA GLU A 37 -1.10 -7.06 1.54
C GLU A 37 -2.09 -7.85 2.39
N ASP A 38 -3.28 -7.28 2.63
CA ASP A 38 -4.33 -7.85 3.47
C ASP A 38 -4.78 -9.24 2.97
N ASP A 39 -4.93 -9.45 1.66
CA ASP A 39 -5.37 -10.73 1.08
C ASP A 39 -4.33 -11.83 1.37
N TRP A 40 -3.05 -11.53 1.16
CA TRP A 40 -1.95 -12.45 1.40
C TRP A 40 -1.74 -12.72 2.89
N LEU A 41 -1.80 -11.69 3.73
CA LEU A 41 -1.69 -11.83 5.18
C LEU A 41 -2.82 -12.66 5.75
N ASN A 42 -4.06 -12.44 5.31
CA ASN A 42 -5.20 -13.22 5.73
C ASN A 42 -5.08 -14.68 5.28
N ALA A 43 -4.69 -14.93 4.02
CA ALA A 43 -4.56 -16.29 3.51
C ALA A 43 -3.43 -17.10 4.17
N LEU A 44 -2.31 -16.46 4.50
CA LEU A 44 -1.11 -17.15 4.98
C LEU A 44 -0.94 -17.13 6.50
N PHE A 45 -1.48 -16.12 7.18
CA PHE A 45 -1.16 -15.83 8.58
C PHE A 45 -2.38 -15.45 9.44
N ALA A 46 -3.62 -15.70 9.00
CA ALA A 46 -4.82 -15.36 9.79
C ALA A 46 -4.76 -15.92 11.22
N ASP A 47 -4.25 -17.14 11.40
CA ASP A 47 -4.12 -17.79 12.72
C ASP A 47 -2.95 -17.26 13.56
N GLU A 48 -2.05 -16.45 12.99
CA GLU A 48 -0.91 -15.85 13.69
C GLU A 48 -1.10 -14.35 13.98
N LEU A 49 -2.04 -13.67 13.33
CA LEU A 49 -2.21 -12.22 13.35
C LEU A 49 -3.13 -11.77 14.49
N HIS A 50 -2.62 -11.72 15.71
CA HIS A 50 -3.39 -11.26 16.88
C HIS A 50 -3.00 -9.88 17.38
N THR A 51 -1.76 -9.46 17.12
CA THR A 51 -1.20 -8.22 17.67
C THR A 51 -0.42 -7.43 16.62
N LEU A 52 -0.10 -6.16 16.91
CA LEU A 52 0.73 -5.33 16.03
C LEU A 52 2.14 -5.93 15.82
N PRO A 53 2.83 -6.47 16.85
CA PRO A 53 4.07 -7.24 16.64
C PRO A 53 3.93 -8.43 15.69
N ASP A 54 2.81 -9.16 15.76
CA ASP A 54 2.56 -10.27 14.83
C ASP A 54 2.42 -9.77 13.39
N TYR A 55 1.71 -8.65 13.19
CA TYR A 55 1.63 -7.98 11.90
C TYR A 55 3.01 -7.61 11.36
N VAL A 56 3.85 -6.94 12.15
CA VAL A 56 5.20 -6.55 11.72
C VAL A 56 6.03 -7.77 11.31
N ARG A 57 5.97 -8.85 12.11
CA ARG A 57 6.64 -10.13 11.80
C ARG A 57 6.14 -10.72 10.49
N CYS A 58 4.84 -10.88 10.32
CA CYS A 58 4.24 -11.52 9.14
C CYS A 58 4.42 -10.67 7.87
N ALA A 59 4.18 -9.36 7.95
CA ALA A 59 4.38 -8.42 6.86
C ALA A 59 5.85 -8.39 6.39
N SER A 60 6.83 -8.47 7.30
CA SER A 60 8.24 -8.55 6.92
C SER A 60 8.57 -9.83 6.13
N ARG A 61 8.02 -10.98 6.54
CA ARG A 61 8.18 -12.26 5.81
C ARG A 61 7.53 -12.18 4.42
N LEU A 62 6.33 -11.61 4.34
CA LEU A 62 5.61 -11.42 3.09
C LEU A 62 6.36 -10.49 2.13
N ARG A 63 6.83 -9.33 2.60
CA ARG A 63 7.63 -8.39 1.80
C ARG A 63 8.88 -9.04 1.18
N ARG A 64 9.56 -9.90 1.95
CA ARG A 64 10.77 -10.62 1.48
C ARG A 64 10.47 -11.54 0.30
N ILE A 65 9.36 -12.27 0.32
CA ILE A 65 9.00 -13.17 -0.79
C ILE A 65 8.35 -12.42 -1.94
N MET A 66 7.61 -11.35 -1.67
CA MET A 66 6.86 -10.61 -2.69
C MET A 66 7.75 -9.81 -3.62
N ALA A 67 8.84 -9.19 -3.11
CA ALA A 67 9.74 -8.35 -3.89
C ALA A 67 10.22 -9.00 -5.22
N PRO A 68 10.83 -10.21 -5.25
CA PRO A 68 11.27 -10.82 -6.50
C PRO A 68 10.12 -11.12 -7.48
N HIS A 69 8.91 -11.40 -6.97
CA HIS A 69 7.74 -11.62 -7.84
C HIS A 69 7.28 -10.32 -8.48
N VAL A 70 7.23 -9.21 -7.74
CA VAL A 70 6.89 -7.89 -8.29
C VAL A 70 7.90 -7.49 -9.37
N VAL A 71 9.20 -7.69 -9.13
CA VAL A 71 10.27 -7.46 -10.13
C VAL A 71 10.01 -8.28 -11.40
N ALA A 72 9.71 -9.57 -11.27
CA ALA A 72 9.46 -10.44 -12.42
C ALA A 72 8.23 -10.00 -13.23
N VAL A 73 7.14 -9.59 -12.57
CA VAL A 73 5.92 -9.10 -13.23
C VAL A 73 6.18 -7.79 -13.98
N LEU A 74 6.86 -6.84 -13.35
CA LEU A 74 7.23 -5.58 -13.98
C LEU A 74 8.14 -5.81 -15.19
N ASN A 75 9.16 -6.66 -15.07
CA ASN A 75 10.06 -6.98 -16.18
C ASN A 75 9.37 -7.78 -17.31
N ALA A 76 8.22 -8.40 -17.04
CA ALA A 76 7.37 -9.02 -18.05
C ALA A 76 6.45 -8.02 -18.79
N GLY A 77 6.55 -6.72 -18.49
CA GLY A 77 5.74 -5.68 -19.14
C GLY A 77 4.38 -5.44 -18.49
N VAL A 78 4.13 -6.00 -17.30
CA VAL A 78 2.86 -5.86 -16.59
C VAL A 78 3.00 -4.85 -15.46
N SER A 79 2.10 -3.86 -15.41
CA SER A 79 2.05 -2.87 -14.33
C SER A 79 1.53 -3.51 -13.04
N VAL A 80 2.00 -3.02 -11.90
CA VAL A 80 1.64 -3.56 -10.59
C VAL A 80 1.10 -2.44 -9.72
N VAL A 81 -0.10 -2.64 -9.17
CA VAL A 81 -0.57 -1.87 -8.02
C VAL A 81 -0.24 -2.67 -6.77
N LEU A 82 0.69 -2.15 -5.98
CA LEU A 82 1.15 -2.77 -4.75
C LEU A 82 0.44 -2.10 -3.57
N ASP A 83 -0.70 -2.66 -3.16
CA ASP A 83 -1.47 -2.20 -1.98
C ASP A 83 -0.84 -2.76 -0.70
N PHE A 84 0.41 -2.35 -0.49
CA PHE A 84 1.19 -2.48 0.75
C PHE A 84 1.39 -1.08 1.30
N PRO A 85 1.45 -0.90 2.63
CA PRO A 85 1.65 0.41 3.21
C PRO A 85 3.02 0.97 2.87
N ALA A 86 3.06 2.16 2.28
CA ALA A 86 4.27 2.97 2.05
C ALA A 86 4.43 4.08 3.11
N ASN A 87 4.02 3.80 4.35
CA ASN A 87 3.81 4.82 5.39
C ASN A 87 5.08 5.14 6.19
N THR A 88 6.07 4.26 6.18
CA THR A 88 7.38 4.48 6.81
C THR A 88 8.48 4.59 5.77
N VAL A 89 9.59 5.25 6.13
CA VAL A 89 10.80 5.33 5.29
C VAL A 89 11.34 3.93 4.96
N GLU A 90 11.32 2.99 5.92
CA GLU A 90 11.77 1.61 5.70
C GLU A 90 10.90 0.87 4.66
N GLN A 91 9.57 1.05 4.71
CA GLN A 91 8.66 0.47 3.74
C GLN A 91 8.93 1.01 2.34
N ARG A 92 9.17 2.33 2.22
CA ARG A 92 9.50 2.97 0.94
C ARG A 92 10.88 2.56 0.42
N ALA A 93 11.88 2.43 1.30
CA ALA A 93 13.19 1.91 0.92
C ALA A 93 13.10 0.48 0.36
N TRP A 94 12.25 -0.38 0.94
CA TRP A 94 11.98 -1.71 0.38
C TRP A 94 11.34 -1.62 -1.02
N MET A 95 10.35 -0.75 -1.22
CA MET A 95 9.75 -0.53 -2.54
C MET A 95 10.74 0.04 -3.55
N ARG A 96 11.66 0.90 -3.11
CA ARG A 96 12.77 1.41 -3.95
C ARG A 96 13.68 0.28 -4.42
N GLY A 97 14.03 -0.65 -3.53
CA GLY A 97 14.82 -1.84 -3.89
C GLY A 97 14.15 -2.76 -4.92
N ILE A 98 12.82 -2.74 -5.06
CA ILE A 98 12.12 -3.41 -6.18
C ILE A 98 12.40 -2.67 -7.49
N LEU A 99 12.29 -1.34 -7.47
CA LEU A 99 12.46 -0.49 -8.65
C LEU A 99 13.89 -0.54 -9.19
N ASP A 100 14.89 -0.58 -8.31
CA ASP A 100 16.31 -0.67 -8.66
C ASP A 100 16.66 -1.94 -9.47
N GLN A 101 15.77 -2.94 -9.49
CA GLN A 101 15.91 -4.19 -10.24
C GLN A 101 15.09 -4.21 -11.54
N THR A 102 14.50 -3.09 -11.93
CA THR A 102 13.61 -2.96 -13.10
C THR A 102 13.90 -1.68 -13.88
N THR A 103 13.40 -1.59 -15.11
CA THR A 103 13.34 -0.32 -15.87
C THR A 103 11.91 0.26 -15.88
N ALA A 104 11.06 -0.21 -14.96
CA ALA A 104 9.67 0.22 -14.84
C ALA A 104 9.60 1.69 -14.40
N SER A 105 8.54 2.37 -14.81
CA SER A 105 8.17 3.64 -14.21
C SER A 105 7.60 3.42 -12.80
N HIS A 106 7.52 4.47 -11.99
CA HIS A 106 6.92 4.39 -10.66
C HIS A 106 6.05 5.60 -10.33
N GLN A 107 5.06 5.37 -9.49
CA GLN A 107 4.21 6.41 -8.92
C GLN A 107 3.90 6.09 -7.45
N LEU A 108 4.18 7.03 -6.56
CA LEU A 108 3.78 6.96 -5.15
C LEU A 108 2.54 7.81 -4.93
N HIS A 109 1.39 7.17 -4.82
CA HIS A 109 0.11 7.83 -4.63
C HIS A 109 -0.05 8.19 -3.15
N LEU A 110 0.04 9.48 -2.85
CA LEU A 110 -0.03 10.04 -1.51
C LEU A 110 -1.44 10.53 -1.22
N LEU A 111 -2.07 9.94 -0.21
CA LEU A 111 -3.39 10.30 0.31
C LEU A 111 -3.22 10.81 1.75
N GLU A 112 -3.48 12.10 1.96
CA GLU A 112 -3.33 12.78 3.27
C GLU A 112 -4.63 13.45 3.74
N PRO A 113 -5.76 12.72 3.79
CA PRO A 113 -6.98 13.25 4.42
C PRO A 113 -6.74 13.57 5.90
N PRO A 114 -7.43 14.57 6.47
CA PRO A 114 -7.39 14.84 7.90
C PRO A 114 -7.74 13.60 8.75
N ASP A 115 -7.21 13.52 9.97
CA ASP A 115 -7.44 12.38 10.87
C ASP A 115 -8.93 12.22 11.19
N GLU A 116 -9.68 13.32 11.30
CA GLU A 116 -11.13 13.31 11.52
C GLU A 116 -11.86 12.58 10.39
N VAL A 117 -11.45 12.82 9.14
CA VAL A 117 -12.02 12.15 7.95
C VAL A 117 -11.68 10.66 7.99
N CYS A 118 -10.43 10.31 8.27
CA CYS A 118 -10.01 8.92 8.42
C CYS A 118 -10.81 8.19 9.50
N LEU A 119 -11.00 8.81 10.67
CA LEU A 119 -11.74 8.23 11.78
C LEU A 119 -13.22 8.03 11.46
N VAL A 120 -13.86 8.98 10.76
CA VAL A 120 -15.24 8.83 10.28
C VAL A 120 -15.35 7.65 9.31
N ARG A 121 -14.44 7.55 8.33
CA ARG A 121 -14.39 6.44 7.37
C ARG A 121 -14.13 5.11 8.07
N LEU A 122 -13.22 5.07 9.04
CA LEU A 122 -12.91 3.87 9.84
C LEU A 122 -14.13 3.40 10.64
N ARG A 123 -14.82 4.30 11.34
CA ARG A 123 -16.06 3.98 12.09
C ARG A 123 -17.15 3.44 11.16
N ALA A 124 -17.31 4.03 9.98
CA ALA A 124 -18.26 3.55 8.98
C ALA A 124 -17.90 2.14 8.49
N ARG A 125 -16.63 1.86 8.24
CA ARG A 125 -16.12 0.53 7.86
C ARG A 125 -16.35 -0.51 8.95
N ASN A 126 -16.01 -0.19 10.20
CA ASN A 126 -16.23 -1.09 11.34
C ASN A 126 -17.71 -1.45 11.53
N ARG A 127 -18.64 -0.50 11.27
CA ARG A 127 -20.09 -0.77 11.32
C ARG A 127 -20.61 -1.68 10.21
N LYS A 128 -19.99 -1.65 9.02
CA LYS A 128 -20.42 -2.48 7.87
C LYS A 128 -20.03 -3.95 8.03
N GLY A 129 -19.06 -4.28 8.89
CA GLY A 129 -18.51 -5.62 9.02
C GLY A 129 -17.68 -6.05 7.79
N GLY A 130 -17.06 -7.25 7.86
CA GLY A 130 -16.36 -7.85 6.70
C GLY A 130 -14.85 -7.64 6.62
N HIS A 131 -14.22 -6.96 7.58
CA HIS A 131 -12.76 -7.00 7.74
C HIS A 131 -12.36 -7.90 8.91
N PRO A 132 -11.22 -8.61 8.81
CA PRO A 132 -10.80 -9.56 9.83
C PRO A 132 -10.56 -8.90 11.19
N PHE A 133 -10.26 -7.59 11.24
CA PHE A 133 -10.07 -6.84 12.47
C PHE A 133 -10.72 -5.45 12.45
N ALA A 134 -11.53 -5.16 13.46
CA ALA A 134 -12.04 -3.82 13.72
C ALA A 134 -10.96 -2.99 14.44
N VAL A 135 -10.32 -2.07 13.70
CA VAL A 135 -9.29 -1.19 14.27
C VAL A 135 -9.97 -0.15 15.18
N THR A 136 -9.51 -0.03 16.42
CA THR A 136 -9.98 0.97 17.37
C THR A 136 -9.41 2.35 17.06
N GLU A 137 -9.97 3.42 17.65
CA GLU A 137 -9.41 4.76 17.50
C GLU A 137 -8.01 4.88 18.10
N ASP A 138 -7.74 4.22 19.23
CA ASP A 138 -6.40 4.22 19.84
C ASP A 138 -5.39 3.51 18.95
N GLN A 139 -5.77 2.36 18.37
CA GLN A 139 -4.92 1.66 17.39
C GLN A 139 -4.72 2.49 16.13
N PHE A 140 -5.74 3.21 15.65
CA PHE A 140 -5.60 4.14 14.53
C PHE A 140 -4.54 5.20 14.84
N ARG A 141 -4.59 5.83 16.02
CA ARG A 141 -3.63 6.85 16.43
C ARG A 141 -2.22 6.27 16.60
N GLN A 142 -2.12 5.10 17.23
CA GLN A 142 -0.85 4.39 17.40
C GLN A 142 -0.21 4.08 16.04
N ILE A 143 -0.95 3.46 15.12
CA ILE A 143 -0.42 3.11 13.79
C ILE A 143 -0.12 4.38 12.98
N SER A 144 -0.98 5.39 13.04
CA SER A 144 -0.79 6.65 12.31
C SER A 144 0.39 7.47 12.84
N SER A 145 0.83 7.27 14.08
CA SER A 145 2.03 7.92 14.62
C SER A 145 3.33 7.50 13.92
N HIS A 146 3.32 6.34 13.25
CA HIS A 146 4.43 5.87 12.44
C HIS A 146 4.41 6.43 11.00
N PHE A 147 3.36 7.14 10.60
CA PHE A 147 3.27 7.74 9.28
C PHE A 147 4.26 8.89 9.15
N ILE A 148 5.16 8.79 8.17
CA ILE A 148 6.08 9.84 7.78
C ILE A 148 5.85 10.09 6.28
N PRO A 149 5.45 11.31 5.87
CA PRO A 149 5.24 11.61 4.45
C PRO A 149 6.53 11.41 3.64
N PRO A 150 6.44 11.07 2.35
CA PRO A 150 7.61 10.92 1.50
C PRO A 150 8.36 12.25 1.34
N THR A 151 9.68 12.20 1.32
CA THR A 151 10.54 13.37 1.06
C THR A 151 11.13 13.32 -0.36
N LEU A 152 11.69 14.45 -0.81
CA LEU A 152 12.36 14.53 -2.11
C LEU A 152 13.61 13.63 -2.19
N GLU A 153 14.27 13.36 -1.05
CA GLU A 153 15.48 12.53 -0.97
C GLU A 153 15.21 11.05 -1.30
N GLU A 154 13.94 10.62 -1.22
CA GLU A 154 13.53 9.25 -1.49
C GLU A 154 13.26 8.98 -2.99
N ASP A 155 13.36 10.00 -3.84
CA ASP A 155 13.28 9.94 -5.32
C ASP A 155 12.02 9.20 -5.86
N PHE A 156 10.89 9.42 -5.20
CA PHE A 156 9.59 8.97 -5.69
C PHE A 156 8.95 10.03 -6.58
N ASN A 157 8.38 9.60 -7.71
CA ASN A 157 7.38 10.39 -8.42
C ASN A 157 6.07 10.39 -7.62
N VAL A 158 5.84 11.43 -6.81
CA VAL A 158 4.70 11.51 -5.89
C VAL A 158 3.48 12.07 -6.60
N ILE A 159 2.38 11.33 -6.59
CA ILE A 159 1.06 11.75 -7.07
C ILE A 159 0.19 12.06 -5.85
N ARG A 160 -0.10 13.33 -5.61
CA ARG A 160 -0.96 13.76 -4.51
C ARG A 160 -2.43 13.63 -4.91
N HIS A 161 -3.22 12.97 -4.05
CA HIS A 161 -4.68 12.92 -4.18
C HIS A 161 -5.24 13.88 -3.15
N ASP A 162 -5.80 14.99 -3.63
CA ASP A 162 -6.58 15.87 -2.77
C ASP A 162 -7.90 15.17 -2.43
N ASP A 163 -8.40 15.34 -1.20
CA ASP A 163 -9.80 15.05 -0.85
C ASP A 163 -10.70 16.07 -1.60
N GLY A 164 -10.81 15.91 -2.91
CA GLY A 164 -11.54 16.81 -3.80
C GLY A 164 -12.73 16.12 -4.46
N GLY A 165 -13.87 16.08 -3.75
CA GLY A 165 -15.19 15.78 -4.31
C GLY A 165 -15.74 14.40 -3.99
#